data_AF-A0A9W6X2S3-F1
#
_entry.id   AF-A0A9W6X2S3-F1
#
_cell.length_a   1.000
_cell.length_b   1.000
_cell.length_c   1.000
_cell.angle_alpha   90.00
_cell.angle_beta   90.00
_cell.angle_gamma   90.00
#
_symmetry.space_group_name_H-M   'P 1'
#
loop_
_entity.id
_entity.type
_entity.pdbx_description
1 polymer ?
#
loop_
_entity_poly.entity_id
_entity_poly.type
_entity_poly.pdbx_seq_one_letter_code
_entity_poly.pdbx_strand_id
1 'polypeptide(L)'
;MGEKRIIKLSRTTDDQLMKLANSLGVKVDQIDFKQHLDRSKHYCILNKGTPQLGGTHWLAVSNKHKAYFDPLGLPRPRVIPKDYSYREVEIQNPRFGHCGQYCVLWLYYLQHGRVDDFYQLFKDQSDNV
;
A
#
# COMPACT_ATOMS: atom_id res chain seq x y z
N MET A 1 -13.91 33.73 -12.27
CA MET A 1 -14.02 32.27 -12.14
C MET A 1 -12.62 31.69 -12.13
N GLY A 2 -12.10 31.29 -10.97
CA GLY A 2 -10.74 30.74 -10.86
C GLY A 2 -10.69 29.32 -11.41
N GLU A 3 -9.72 29.04 -12.28
CA GLU A 3 -9.42 27.68 -12.73
C GLU A 3 -9.19 26.78 -11.51
N LYS A 4 -10.03 25.76 -11.37
CA LYS A 4 -9.76 24.64 -10.45
C LYS A 4 -8.56 23.88 -11.00
N ARG A 5 -7.35 24.29 -10.63
CA ARG A 5 -6.15 23.47 -10.80
C ARG A 5 -6.37 22.19 -10.00
N ILE A 6 -6.63 21.09 -10.69
CA ILE A 6 -6.52 19.76 -10.09
C ILE A 6 -5.04 19.64 -9.71
N ILE A 7 -4.75 19.75 -8.41
CA ILE A 7 -3.41 19.47 -7.89
C ILE A 7 -3.14 18.02 -8.25
N LYS A 8 -2.33 17.80 -9.29
CA LYS A 8 -1.78 16.50 -9.65
C LYS A 8 -0.80 16.15 -8.53
N LEU A 9 -1.32 15.58 -7.43
CA LEU A 9 -0.49 15.01 -6.37
C LEU A 9 0.51 14.08 -7.08
N SER A 10 1.80 14.29 -6.83
CA SER A 10 2.85 13.44 -7.38
C SER A 10 2.63 12.02 -6.86
N ARG A 11 2.03 11.16 -7.70
CA ARG A 11 1.73 9.77 -7.37
C ARG A 11 2.92 8.95 -7.82
N THR A 12 3.45 8.15 -6.88
CA THR A 12 4.51 7.19 -7.19
C THR A 12 4.04 6.23 -8.27
N THR A 13 4.80 6.10 -9.35
CA THR A 13 4.52 5.17 -10.45
C THR A 13 4.96 3.75 -10.10
N ASP A 14 4.47 2.78 -10.88
CA ASP A 14 4.81 1.36 -10.78
C ASP A 14 6.33 1.16 -10.85
N ASP A 15 6.99 1.80 -11.82
CA ASP A 15 8.45 1.76 -12.00
C ASP A 15 9.21 2.33 -10.80
N GLN A 16 8.72 3.42 -10.20
CA GLN A 16 9.34 4.01 -9.02
C GLN A 16 9.19 3.10 -7.80
N LEU A 17 8.04 2.43 -7.65
CA LEU A 17 7.83 1.45 -6.58
C LEU A 17 8.72 0.22 -6.75
N MET A 18 8.82 -0.31 -7.97
CA MET A 18 9.69 -1.45 -8.23
C MET A 18 11.16 -1.10 -8.00
N LYS A 19 11.62 0.07 -8.45
CA LYS A 19 12.98 0.57 -8.16
C LYS A 19 13.25 0.72 -6.67
N LEU A 20 12.30 1.28 -5.93
CA LEU A 20 12.41 1.42 -4.48
C LEU A 20 12.50 0.05 -3.80
N ALA A 21 11.59 -0.87 -4.12
CA ALA A 21 11.57 -2.22 -3.56
C ALA A 21 12.90 -2.94 -3.82
N ASN A 22 13.40 -2.90 -5.06
CA ASN A 22 14.68 -3.50 -5.43
C ASN A 22 15.86 -2.88 -4.66
N SER A 23 15.87 -1.55 -4.50
CA SER A 23 16.94 -0.86 -3.74
C SER A 23 16.99 -1.24 -2.26
N LEU A 24 15.85 -1.65 -1.70
CA LEU A 24 15.71 -2.07 -0.30
C LEU A 24 15.79 -3.60 -0.12
N GLY A 25 16.00 -4.36 -1.20
CA GLY A 25 15.97 -5.82 -1.17
C GLY A 25 14.59 -6.40 -0.83
N VAL A 26 13.51 -5.64 -1.06
CA VAL A 26 12.14 -6.06 -0.80
C VAL A 26 11.61 -6.82 -2.01
N LYS A 27 11.17 -8.06 -1.81
CA LYS A 27 10.56 -8.84 -2.90
C LYS A 27 9.14 -8.32 -3.20
N VAL A 28 8.89 -7.94 -4.44
CA VAL A 28 7.54 -7.61 -4.94
C VAL A 28 7.31 -8.44 -6.21
N ASP A 29 6.37 -9.37 -6.15
CA ASP A 29 6.06 -10.30 -7.24
C ASP A 29 5.07 -9.71 -8.25
N GLN A 30 4.30 -8.71 -7.85
CA GLN A 30 3.28 -8.06 -8.68
C GLN A 30 3.08 -6.59 -8.28
N ILE A 31 3.03 -5.71 -9.29
CA ILE A 31 2.48 -4.35 -9.19
C ILE A 31 1.41 -4.23 -10.28
N ASP A 32 0.15 -4.00 -9.89
CA ASP A 32 -0.98 -3.92 -10.83
C ASP A 32 -2.21 -3.28 -10.16
N PHE A 33 -3.36 -3.25 -10.82
CA PHE A 33 -4.65 -2.90 -10.22
C PHE A 33 -5.22 -4.05 -9.37
N LYS A 34 -5.99 -3.70 -8.34
CA LYS A 34 -6.57 -4.66 -7.38
C LYS A 34 -7.38 -5.80 -8.03
N GLN A 35 -8.09 -5.54 -9.12
CA GLN A 35 -8.90 -6.56 -9.79
C GLN A 35 -8.07 -7.58 -10.56
N HIS A 36 -6.77 -7.34 -10.74
CA HIS A 36 -5.84 -8.26 -11.37
C HIS A 36 -5.00 -9.03 -10.33
N LEU A 37 -5.37 -9.02 -9.05
CA LEU A 37 -4.65 -9.74 -8.01
C LEU A 37 -4.44 -11.22 -8.40
N ASP A 38 -3.17 -11.59 -8.64
CA ASP A 38 -2.77 -12.95 -8.91
C ASP A 38 -2.42 -13.64 -7.59
N ARG A 39 -3.25 -14.60 -7.21
CA ARG A 39 -3.12 -15.33 -5.94
C ARG A 39 -1.92 -16.28 -5.89
N SER A 40 -1.26 -16.52 -7.02
CA SER A 40 -0.01 -17.30 -7.09
C SER A 40 1.23 -16.49 -6.69
N LYS A 41 1.13 -15.15 -6.68
CA LYS A 41 2.22 -14.23 -6.33
C LYS A 41 2.27 -14.04 -4.82
N HIS A 42 3.44 -14.04 -4.19
CA HIS A 42 3.50 -13.99 -2.72
C HIS A 42 3.31 -12.58 -2.16
N TYR A 43 3.86 -11.57 -2.83
CA TYR A 43 3.86 -10.18 -2.38
C TYR A 43 3.44 -9.23 -3.50
N CYS A 44 2.35 -8.51 -3.30
CA CYS A 44 1.74 -7.65 -4.31
C CYS A 44 1.57 -6.23 -3.78
N ILE A 45 1.79 -5.24 -4.64
CA ILE A 45 1.37 -3.85 -4.42
C ILE A 45 0.28 -3.55 -5.44
N LEU A 46 -0.92 -3.23 -4.97
CA LEU A 46 -2.09 -3.08 -5.85
C LEU A 46 -2.59 -1.64 -5.86
N ASN A 47 -3.04 -1.18 -7.02
CA ASN A 47 -3.70 0.09 -7.17
C ASN A 47 -5.22 -0.06 -6.97
N LYS A 48 -5.83 0.84 -6.18
CA LYS A 48 -7.27 0.87 -5.92
C LYS A 48 -8.09 1.46 -7.07
N GLY A 49 -7.45 2.13 -8.02
CA GLY A 49 -8.07 2.69 -9.22
C GLY A 49 -8.53 1.62 -10.22
N THR A 50 -8.72 2.02 -11.47
CA THR A 50 -9.00 1.10 -12.59
C THR A 50 -8.15 1.51 -13.80
N PRO A 51 -7.85 0.58 -14.73
CA PRO A 51 -7.13 0.90 -15.96
C PRO A 51 -7.75 2.06 -16.73
N GLN A 52 -9.08 2.17 -16.72
CA GLN A 52 -9.83 3.20 -17.45
C GLN A 52 -9.79 4.59 -16.77
N LEU A 53 -9.71 4.64 -15.44
CA LEU A 53 -9.73 5.90 -14.67
C LEU A 53 -8.36 6.29 -14.11
N GLY A 54 -7.35 5.42 -14.28
CA GLY A 54 -6.01 5.56 -13.73
C GLY A 54 -5.91 5.13 -12.27
N GLY A 55 -4.68 5.16 -11.77
CA GLY A 55 -4.37 4.77 -10.40
C GLY A 55 -4.70 5.84 -9.37
N THR A 56 -5.29 5.47 -8.23
CA THR A 56 -5.76 6.40 -7.18
C THR A 56 -5.04 6.26 -5.84
N HIS A 57 -4.75 5.03 -5.44
CA HIS A 57 -4.20 4.70 -4.12
C HIS A 57 -3.50 3.34 -4.17
N TRP A 58 -2.36 3.21 -3.49
CA TRP A 58 -1.61 1.97 -3.40
C TRP A 58 -1.92 1.25 -2.08
N LEU A 59 -2.08 -0.08 -2.15
CA LEU A 59 -2.25 -0.98 -1.01
C LEU A 59 -1.31 -2.18 -1.18
N ALA A 60 -0.99 -2.89 -0.10
CA ALA A 60 -0.14 -4.08 -0.15
C ALA A 60 -0.92 -5.34 0.26
N VAL A 61 -0.57 -6.46 -0.38
CA VAL A 61 -1.12 -7.77 -0.10
C VAL A 61 0.02 -8.78 -0.01
N SER A 62 -0.03 -9.66 1.00
CA SER A 62 0.76 -10.87 0.99
C SER A 62 -0.15 -12.09 0.96
N ASN A 63 -0.13 -12.82 -0.16
CA ASN A 63 -0.82 -14.09 -0.27
C ASN A 63 -0.14 -15.18 0.57
N LYS A 64 1.19 -15.11 0.73
CA LYS A 64 1.97 -16.01 1.57
C LYS A 64 1.59 -15.92 3.05
N HIS A 65 1.45 -14.71 3.57
CA HIS A 65 1.13 -14.47 4.98
C HIS A 65 -0.37 -14.28 5.23
N LYS A 66 -1.20 -14.32 4.18
CA LYS A 66 -2.63 -13.96 4.23
C LYS A 66 -2.84 -12.64 4.96
N ALA A 67 -2.19 -11.59 4.47
CA ALA A 67 -2.19 -10.28 5.09
C ALA A 67 -2.46 -9.17 4.08
N TYR A 68 -3.13 -8.12 4.54
CA TYR A 68 -3.48 -6.92 3.78
C TYR A 68 -3.07 -5.69 4.56
N PHE A 69 -2.62 -4.67 3.83
CA PHE A 69 -2.25 -3.38 4.38
C PHE A 69 -2.75 -2.24 3.48
N ASP A 70 -3.40 -1.28 4.12
CA ASP A 70 -3.80 -0.01 3.52
C ASP A 70 -3.18 1.12 4.37
N PRO A 71 -2.35 2.00 3.79
CA PRO A 71 -1.78 3.14 4.51
C PRO A 71 -2.82 4.07 5.14
N LEU A 72 -4.05 4.10 4.63
CA LEU A 72 -5.16 4.90 5.15
C LEU A 72 -6.03 4.11 6.15
N GLY A 73 -5.62 2.92 6.57
CA GLY A 73 -6.38 2.07 7.50
C GLY A 73 -7.72 1.58 6.96
N LEU A 74 -7.97 1.69 5.64
CA LEU A 74 -9.25 1.36 5.05
C LEU A 74 -9.49 -0.16 4.98
N PRO A 75 -10.75 -0.60 5.09
CA PRO A 75 -11.09 -2.02 4.98
C PRO A 75 -10.68 -2.59 3.63
N ARG A 76 -10.28 -3.87 3.64
CA ARG A 76 -9.87 -4.59 2.43
C ARG A 76 -10.95 -4.57 1.34
N PRO A 77 -10.59 -4.29 0.07
CA PRO A 77 -11.49 -4.48 -1.06
C PRO A 77 -12.01 -5.91 -1.16
N ARG A 78 -13.23 -6.08 -1.71
CA ARG A 78 -13.89 -7.40 -1.86
C ARG A 78 -13.09 -8.45 -2.66
N VAL A 79 -12.20 -7.99 -3.54
CA VAL A 79 -11.31 -8.87 -4.34
C VAL A 79 -10.24 -9.55 -3.49
N ILE A 80 -9.94 -9.02 -2.31
CA ILE A 80 -8.99 -9.59 -1.37
C ILE A 80 -9.74 -10.60 -0.47
N PRO A 81 -9.24 -11.84 -0.30
CA PRO A 81 -9.93 -12.86 0.48
C PRO A 81 -10.24 -12.43 1.93
N LYS A 82 -11.39 -12.90 2.45
CA LYS A 82 -11.87 -12.52 3.78
C LYS A 82 -11.01 -13.08 4.92
N ASP A 83 -10.26 -14.15 4.67
CA ASP A 83 -9.36 -14.77 5.64
C ASP A 83 -8.01 -14.01 5.77
N TYR A 84 -7.85 -12.87 5.09
CA TYR A 84 -6.62 -12.08 5.18
C TYR A 84 -6.68 -11.11 6.34
N SER A 85 -5.69 -11.19 7.22
CA SER A 85 -5.53 -10.31 8.37
C SER A 85 -5.19 -8.88 7.93
N TYR A 86 -5.66 -7.90 8.70
CA TYR A 86 -5.30 -6.49 8.51
C TYR A 86 -5.49 -5.72 9.82
N ARG A 87 -4.91 -4.51 9.88
CA ARG A 87 -5.11 -3.56 10.99
C ARG A 87 -5.73 -2.28 10.44
N GLU A 88 -6.73 -1.77 11.14
CA GLU A 88 -7.36 -0.47 10.84
C GLU A 88 -6.58 0.63 11.56
N VAL A 89 -5.38 0.93 11.05
CA VAL A 89 -4.52 2.01 11.55
C VAL A 89 -4.26 2.98 10.42
N GLU A 90 -4.65 4.24 10.61
CA GLU A 90 -4.32 5.32 9.67
C GLU A 90 -2.86 5.71 9.87
N ILE A 91 -2.00 5.35 8.93
CA ILE A 91 -0.57 5.65 8.95
C ILE A 91 -0.25 6.86 8.08
N GLN A 92 -1.01 7.04 7.01
CA GLN A 92 -0.83 8.12 6.05
C GLN A 92 -1.98 9.11 6.15
N ASN A 93 -1.62 10.40 6.23
CA ASN A 93 -2.58 11.46 5.99
C ASN A 93 -2.98 11.49 4.49
N PRO A 94 -4.30 11.46 4.16
CA PRO A 94 -4.80 11.32 2.79
C PRO A 94 -4.44 12.48 1.84
N ARG A 95 -3.91 13.59 2.37
CA ARG A 95 -3.46 14.74 1.57
C ARG A 95 -2.09 14.51 0.90
N PHE A 96 -1.34 13.48 1.30
CA PHE A 96 -0.02 13.19 0.76
C PHE A 96 -0.02 12.00 -0.22
N GLY A 97 0.99 11.93 -1.08
CA GLY A 97 1.14 10.92 -2.14
C GLY A 97 2.01 9.70 -1.78
N HIS A 98 2.18 9.38 -0.50
CA HIS A 98 3.19 8.43 -0.02
C HIS A 98 2.73 6.96 0.13
N CYS A 99 1.51 6.62 -0.30
CA CYS A 99 0.91 5.30 -0.06
C CYS A 99 1.76 4.14 -0.57
N GLY A 100 2.34 4.31 -1.76
CA GLY A 100 3.21 3.29 -2.33
C GLY A 100 4.49 3.06 -1.52
N GLN A 101 5.11 4.11 -0.98
CA GLN A 101 6.29 3.97 -0.11
C GLN A 101 5.95 3.20 1.17
N TYR A 102 4.81 3.51 1.80
CA TYR A 102 4.34 2.76 2.97
C TYR A 102 4.06 1.29 2.64
N CYS A 103 3.52 0.98 1.46
CA CYS A 103 3.35 -0.41 1.01
C CYS A 103 4.69 -1.16 0.93
N VAL A 104 5.73 -0.54 0.35
CA VAL A 104 7.07 -1.13 0.28
C VAL A 104 7.65 -1.32 1.68
N LEU A 105 7.53 -0.33 2.56
CA LEU A 105 8.02 -0.40 3.93
C LEU A 105 7.31 -1.50 4.73
N TRP A 106 5.99 -1.60 4.61
CA TRP A 106 5.23 -2.65 5.27
C TRP A 106 5.65 -4.05 4.79
N LEU A 107 5.83 -4.23 3.47
CA LEU A 107 6.34 -5.47 2.90
C LEU A 107 7.75 -5.81 3.38
N TYR A 108 8.63 -4.82 3.54
CA TYR A 108 9.95 -5.01 4.13
C TYR A 108 9.84 -5.63 5.52
N TYR A 109 9.09 -5.02 6.43
CA TYR A 109 8.93 -5.53 7.79
C TYR A 109 8.23 -6.89 7.83
N LEU A 110 7.20 -7.10 7.00
CA LEU A 110 6.51 -8.38 6.91
C LEU A 110 7.45 -9.51 6.47
N GLN A 111 8.28 -9.28 5.45
CA GLN A 111 9.22 -10.28 4.92
C GLN A 111 10.30 -10.67 5.94
N HIS A 112 10.62 -9.78 6.88
CA HIS A 112 11.57 -10.03 7.96
C HIS A 112 10.90 -10.54 9.25
N GLY A 113 9.58 -10.79 9.25
CA GLY A 113 8.86 -11.24 10.44
C GLY A 113 8.72 -10.17 11.53
N ARG A 114 8.81 -8.90 11.16
CA ARG A 114 8.85 -7.74 12.08
C ARG A 114 7.69 -6.77 11.84
N VAL A 115 6.52 -7.28 11.45
CA VAL A 115 5.37 -6.44 11.10
C VAL A 115 4.87 -5.59 12.28
N ASP A 116 5.07 -6.05 13.53
CA ASP A 116 4.72 -5.28 14.71
C ASP A 116 5.60 -4.04 14.89
N ASP A 117 6.90 -4.16 14.61
CA ASP A 117 7.84 -3.04 14.64
C ASP A 117 7.41 -1.94 13.67
N PHE A 118 6.91 -2.31 12.48
CA PHE A 118 6.36 -1.36 11.52
C PHE A 118 5.23 -0.52 12.14
N TYR A 119 4.26 -1.16 12.81
CA TYR A 119 3.16 -0.42 13.43
C TYR A 119 3.61 0.39 14.64
N GLN A 120 4.65 -0.05 15.36
CA GLN A 120 5.22 0.68 16.48
C GLN A 120 5.82 2.03 16.06
N LEU A 121 6.35 2.15 14.83
CA LEU A 121 6.85 3.43 14.29
C LEU A 121 5.81 4.55 14.29
N PHE A 122 4.52 4.21 14.32
CA PHE A 122 3.42 5.16 14.18
C PHE A 122 2.54 5.27 15.43
N LYS A 123 2.83 4.51 16.50
CA LYS A 123 2.05 4.58 17.74
C LYS A 123 2.24 5.89 18.51
N ASP A 124 3.41 6.52 18.42
CA ASP A 124 3.69 7.75 19.18
C ASP A 124 3.09 9.02 18.53
N GLN A 125 2.47 8.89 17.35
CA GLN A 125 1.82 10.01 16.65
C GLN A 125 0.32 10.15 16.96
N SER A 126 -0.30 9.18 17.62
CA SER A 126 -1.72 9.24 18.00
C SER A 126 -2.01 9.94 19.33
N ASP A 127 -0.98 10.24 20.13
CA ASP A 127 -1.13 10.81 21.48
C ASP A 127 -0.91 12.35 21.52
N ASN A 128 -0.74 13.00 20.36
CA ASN A 128 -0.55 14.45 20.25
C ASN A 128 -1.63 15.13 19.40
N VAL A 129 -2.91 14.82 19.67
CA VAL A 129 -4.08 15.60 19.20
C VAL A 129 -5.00 15.90 20.37
#